data_AF-A0A101UR62-F1
#
_entry.id   AF-A0A101UR62-F1
#
_cell.length_a   1.000
_cell.length_b   1.000
_cell.length_c   1.000
_cell.angle_alpha   90.00
_cell.angle_beta   90.00
_cell.angle_gamma   90.00
#
_symmetry.space_group_name_H-M   'P 1'
#
loop_
_entity.id
_entity.type
_entity.pdbx_description
1 polymer ?
#
loop_
_entity_poly.entity_id
_entity_poly.type
_entity_poly.pdbx_seq_one_letter_code
_entity_poly.pdbx_strand_id
1 'polypeptide(L)'
;MGDFAETFRTDLTFWGPGQYERSWARALLRLEEADVTTSCLVSSITDPKTANFVFCLTLYRVRDDIFVQNSLILLGELDDDFDPENPWLSIGSREVADEDGNRISEWCTDITAVREFCAMLRWG
;
A
#
# COMPACT_ATOMS: atom_id res chain seq x y z
N MET A 1 -12.00 -5.47 -1.21
CA MET A 1 -11.34 -6.74 -0.82
C MET A 1 -12.42 -7.74 -0.50
N GLY A 2 -12.64 -8.72 -1.39
CA GLY A 2 -13.89 -9.49 -1.38
C GLY A 2 -15.09 -8.54 -1.49
N ASP A 3 -16.09 -8.73 -0.62
CA ASP A 3 -17.32 -7.90 -0.57
C ASP A 3 -17.13 -6.54 0.12
N PHE A 4 -15.96 -6.30 0.75
CA PHE A 4 -15.69 -5.03 1.43
C PHE A 4 -15.18 -3.97 0.45
N ALA A 5 -15.80 -2.79 0.46
CA ALA A 5 -15.38 -1.62 -0.30
C ALA A 5 -15.26 -0.40 0.62
N GLU A 6 -14.21 0.38 0.45
CA GLU A 6 -13.97 1.63 1.16
C GLU A 6 -13.69 2.76 0.16
N THR A 7 -14.22 3.95 0.43
CA THR A 7 -13.94 5.16 -0.35
C THR A 7 -12.98 6.05 0.41
N PHE A 8 -11.89 6.46 -0.23
CA PHE A 8 -10.94 7.43 0.31
C PHE A 8 -10.87 8.68 -0.58
N ARG A 9 -10.33 9.77 -0.03
CA ARG A 9 -10.05 11.00 -0.79
C ARG A 9 -8.57 11.04 -1.13
N THR A 10 -8.28 11.25 -2.40
CA THR A 10 -6.92 11.35 -2.92
C THR A 10 -6.57 12.82 -3.14
N ASP A 11 -5.43 13.24 -2.62
CA ASP A 11 -4.85 14.54 -2.94
C ASP A 11 -4.19 14.51 -4.33
N LEU A 12 -4.39 15.57 -5.12
CA LEU A 12 -3.89 15.68 -6.50
C LEU A 12 -2.83 16.78 -6.67
N THR A 13 -2.32 17.35 -5.58
CA THR A 13 -1.37 18.47 -5.61
C THR A 13 0.06 18.02 -5.92
N PHE A 14 0.43 16.79 -5.53
CA PHE A 14 1.74 16.21 -5.80
C PHE A 14 1.70 15.12 -6.87
N TRP A 15 0.79 14.15 -6.74
CA TRP A 15 0.55 13.13 -7.75
C TRP A 15 -0.74 13.38 -8.52
N GLY A 16 -0.67 13.30 -9.84
CA GLY A 16 -1.86 13.16 -10.68
C GLY A 16 -2.38 11.72 -10.72
N PRO A 17 -3.58 11.47 -11.29
CA PRO A 17 -4.18 10.14 -11.34
C PRO A 17 -3.26 9.07 -11.95
N GLY A 18 -2.61 9.37 -13.08
CA GLY A 18 -1.68 8.43 -13.72
C GLY A 18 -0.42 8.13 -12.90
N GLN A 19 -0.03 8.97 -11.94
CA GLN A 19 1.06 8.66 -11.02
C GLN A 19 0.60 7.67 -9.95
N TYR A 20 -0.60 7.85 -9.40
CA TYR A 20 -1.22 6.86 -8.51
C TYR A 20 -1.35 5.51 -9.19
N GLU A 21 -1.92 5.47 -10.40
CA GLU A 21 -2.10 4.22 -11.17
C GLU A 21 -0.76 3.51 -11.44
N ARG A 22 0.28 4.24 -11.85
CA ARG A 22 1.61 3.66 -12.05
C ARG A 22 2.23 3.16 -10.74
N SER A 23 2.07 3.92 -9.66
CA SER A 23 2.54 3.53 -8.34
C SER A 23 1.88 2.23 -7.89
N TRP A 24 0.55 2.15 -8.01
CA TRP A 24 -0.22 0.95 -7.69
C TRP A 24 0.15 -0.24 -8.58
N ALA A 25 0.33 -0.02 -9.87
CA ALA A 25 0.75 -1.10 -10.78
C ALA A 25 2.11 -1.68 -10.36
N ARG A 26 3.10 -0.84 -10.00
CA ARG A 26 4.39 -1.32 -9.48
C ARG A 26 4.24 -2.05 -8.15
N ALA A 27 3.44 -1.51 -7.25
CA ALA A 27 3.19 -2.11 -5.95
C ALA A 27 2.56 -3.50 -6.08
N LEU A 28 1.62 -3.69 -7.01
CA LEU A 28 0.99 -4.99 -7.27
C LEU A 28 1.95 -5.95 -7.98
N LEU A 29 2.73 -5.48 -8.96
CA LEU A 29 3.76 -6.29 -9.62
C LEU A 29 4.80 -6.83 -8.62
N ARG A 30 5.20 -6.00 -7.65
CA ARG A 30 6.11 -6.40 -6.57
C ARG A 30 5.58 -7.58 -5.77
N LEU A 31 4.26 -7.67 -5.57
CA LEU A 31 3.67 -8.82 -4.88
C LEU A 31 3.89 -10.12 -5.64
N GLU A 32 4.05 -10.08 -6.96
CA GLU A 32 4.30 -11.27 -7.77
C GLU A 32 5.76 -11.74 -7.76
N GLU A 33 6.71 -10.86 -7.40
CA GLU A 33 8.16 -11.13 -7.48
C GLU A 33 8.67 -12.13 -6.43
N ALA A 34 7.98 -12.25 -5.29
CA ALA A 34 8.37 -13.13 -4.21
C ALA A 34 7.17 -13.63 -3.40
N ASP A 35 7.28 -14.85 -2.86
CA ASP A 35 6.22 -15.42 -2.02
C ASP A 35 6.12 -14.75 -0.65
N VAL A 36 7.16 -14.05 -0.19
CA VAL A 36 7.11 -13.25 1.04
C VAL A 36 7.65 -11.87 0.69
N THR A 37 6.78 -10.86 0.74
CA THR A 37 7.16 -9.47 0.42
C THR A 37 6.17 -8.48 0.99
N THR A 38 6.63 -7.24 1.16
CA THR A 38 5.82 -6.10 1.57
C THR A 38 5.70 -5.11 0.42
N SER A 39 4.51 -4.58 0.23
CA SER A 39 4.17 -3.54 -0.74
C SER A 39 3.16 -2.55 -0.14
N CYS A 40 2.80 -1.49 -0.84
CA CYS A 40 1.71 -0.61 -0.41
C CYS A 40 1.07 0.15 -1.57
N LEU A 41 -0.23 0.44 -1.45
CA LEU A 41 -0.99 1.29 -2.36
C LEU A 41 -1.18 2.65 -1.71
N VAL A 42 -0.40 3.65 -2.12
CA VAL A 42 -0.55 5.02 -1.62
C VAL A 42 -1.91 5.57 -2.03
N SER A 43 -2.74 5.92 -1.05
CA SER A 43 -4.10 6.42 -1.28
C SER A 43 -4.16 7.94 -1.31
N SER A 44 -3.22 8.62 -0.65
CA SER A 44 -3.07 10.07 -0.69
C SER A 44 -1.66 10.51 -0.30
N ILE A 45 -1.06 11.41 -1.09
CA ILE A 45 0.27 11.98 -0.89
C ILE A 45 0.32 13.44 -1.34
N THR A 46 0.94 14.29 -0.53
CA THR A 46 1.38 15.65 -0.88
C THR A 46 2.91 15.67 -0.97
N ASP A 47 3.55 16.82 -1.23
CA ASP A 47 5.01 16.89 -1.33
C ASP A 47 5.69 16.31 -0.07
N PRO A 48 6.38 15.15 -0.17
CA PRO A 48 6.98 14.47 0.99
C PRO A 48 8.00 15.30 1.74
N LYS A 49 8.58 16.33 1.10
CA LYS A 49 9.53 17.24 1.75
C LYS A 49 8.88 18.18 2.75
N THR A 50 7.55 18.33 2.68
CA THR A 50 6.77 19.26 3.51
C THR A 50 5.61 18.58 4.24
N ALA A 51 5.23 17.37 3.82
CA ALA A 51 4.19 16.59 4.45
C ALA A 51 4.68 15.95 5.77
N ASN A 52 3.74 15.67 6.67
CA ASN A 52 4.03 14.92 7.88
C ASN A 52 3.83 13.41 7.67
N PHE A 53 2.95 13.03 6.75
CA PHE A 53 2.56 11.64 6.55
C PHE A 53 2.03 11.35 5.15
N VAL A 54 2.02 10.06 4.81
CA VAL A 54 1.41 9.50 3.59
C VAL A 54 0.38 8.45 3.98
N PHE A 55 -0.82 8.51 3.38
CA PHE A 55 -1.84 7.48 3.56
C PHE A 55 -1.62 6.35 2.55
N CYS A 56 -1.72 5.11 3.00
CA CYS A 56 -1.62 3.95 2.13
C CYS A 56 -2.37 2.73 2.66
N LEU A 57 -2.67 1.80 1.75
CA LEU A 57 -3.03 0.44 2.09
C LEU A 57 -1.77 -0.41 2.03
N THR A 58 -1.28 -0.85 3.18
CA THR A 58 -0.10 -1.73 3.25
C THR A 58 -0.50 -3.16 2.87
N LEU A 59 0.33 -3.83 2.08
CA LEU A 59 0.13 -5.18 1.59
C LEU A 59 1.28 -6.08 2.05
N TYR A 60 0.96 -7.10 2.84
CA TYR A 60 1.90 -8.10 3.31
C TYR A 60 1.60 -9.44 2.66
N ARG A 61 2.42 -9.87 1.70
CA ARG A 61 2.30 -11.19 1.09
C ARG A 61 3.02 -12.24 1.94
N VAL A 62 2.31 -13.32 2.23
CA VAL A 62 2.86 -14.54 2.84
C VAL A 62 2.32 -15.75 2.07
N ARG A 63 3.15 -16.29 1.19
CA ARG A 63 2.82 -17.32 0.20
C ARG A 63 1.66 -16.89 -0.70
N ASP A 64 0.49 -17.45 -0.48
CA ASP A 64 -0.70 -17.18 -1.26
C ASP A 64 -1.56 -16.09 -0.62
N ASP A 65 -1.42 -15.86 0.68
CA ASP A 65 -2.20 -14.87 1.42
C ASP A 65 -1.59 -13.47 1.29
N ILE A 66 -2.46 -12.47 1.19
CA ILE A 66 -2.11 -11.05 1.22
C ILE A 66 -2.94 -10.39 2.31
N PHE A 67 -2.27 -9.95 3.36
CA PHE A 67 -2.86 -9.18 4.44
C PHE A 67 -2.79 -7.70 4.08
N VAL A 68 -3.91 -7.01 4.22
CA VAL A 68 -4.05 -5.60 3.87
C VAL A 68 -4.44 -4.81 5.11
N GLN A 69 -3.71 -3.75 5.38
CA GLN A 69 -3.97 -2.86 6.51
C GLN A 69 -4.07 -1.42 6.02
N ASN A 70 -4.97 -0.65 6.63
CA ASN A 70 -4.95 0.80 6.45
C ASN A 70 -3.79 1.35 7.28
N SER A 71 -2.91 2.13 6.65
CA SER A 71 -1.66 2.56 7.26
C SER A 71 -1.33 4.00 6.95
N LEU A 72 -0.55 4.60 7.84
CA LEU A 72 -0.04 5.95 7.72
C LEU A 72 1.47 5.89 7.90
N ILE A 73 2.21 6.35 6.90
CA ILE A 73 3.67 6.43 6.95
C ILE A 73 4.02 7.78 7.58
N LEU A 74 4.57 7.78 8.78
CA LEU A 74 5.01 8.98 9.49
C LEU A 74 6.38 9.40 8.98
N LEU A 75 6.42 10.43 8.11
CA LEU A 75 7.63 10.82 7.40
C LEU A 75 8.75 11.34 8.32
N GLY A 76 8.37 11.91 9.47
CA GLY A 76 9.34 12.36 10.48
C GLY A 76 9.93 11.25 11.35
N GLU A 77 9.47 10.01 11.19
CA GLU A 77 9.92 8.84 11.96
C GLU A 77 10.71 7.84 11.11
N LEU A 78 10.97 8.17 9.84
CA LEU A 78 11.77 7.34 8.95
C LEU A 78 13.27 7.55 9.20
N ASP A 79 14.03 6.46 9.15
CA ASP A 79 15.49 6.50 9.21
C ASP A 79 16.10 7.12 7.95
N ASP A 80 15.44 6.94 6.80
CA ASP A 80 15.84 7.42 5.48
C ASP A 80 14.73 8.29 4.85
N ASP A 81 15.12 9.14 3.88
CA ASP A 81 14.17 9.95 3.11
C ASP A 81 13.12 9.05 2.42
N PHE A 82 11.86 9.47 2.47
CA PHE A 82 10.78 8.77 1.79
C PHE A 82 10.97 8.77 0.27
N ASP A 83 10.94 7.58 -0.34
CA ASP A 83 11.01 7.40 -1.78
C ASP A 83 9.59 7.16 -2.37
N PRO A 84 9.00 8.14 -3.06
CA PRO A 84 7.68 7.99 -3.68
C PRO A 84 7.63 6.93 -4.77
N GLU A 85 8.78 6.56 -5.35
CA GLU A 85 8.85 5.54 -6.39
C GLU A 85 8.85 4.12 -5.81
N ASN A 86 9.27 3.98 -4.56
CA ASN A 86 9.33 2.72 -3.81
C ASN A 86 8.76 2.88 -2.39
N PRO A 87 7.48 3.30 -2.23
CA PRO A 87 6.92 3.70 -0.93
C PRO A 87 6.88 2.57 0.10
N TRP A 88 6.93 1.31 -0.36
CA TRP A 88 7.00 0.13 0.48
C TRP A 88 8.31 -0.05 1.23
N LEU A 89 9.37 0.68 0.87
CA LEU A 89 10.63 0.67 1.63
C LEU A 89 10.48 1.33 3.01
N SER A 90 9.48 2.20 3.17
CA SER A 90 9.15 2.87 4.42
C SER A 90 8.17 2.08 5.30
N ILE A 91 7.84 0.84 4.92
CA ILE A 91 6.89 0.00 5.64
C ILE A 91 7.62 -1.03 6.49
N GLY A 92 7.26 -1.10 7.77
CA GLY A 92 7.76 -2.10 8.71
C GLY A 92 7.25 -3.52 8.48
N SER A 93 7.55 -4.40 9.43
CA SER A 93 6.98 -5.75 9.43
C SER A 93 5.49 -5.72 9.82
N ARG A 94 4.74 -6.74 9.38
CA ARG A 94 3.31 -6.87 9.75
C ARG A 94 3.14 -7.03 11.25
N GLU A 95 2.37 -6.12 11.84
CA GLU A 95 1.88 -6.20 13.21
C GLU A 95 0.36 -6.39 13.21
N VAL A 96 -0.19 -7.06 14.22
CA VAL A 96 -1.64 -7.32 14.33
C VAL A 96 -2.31 -6.50 15.42
N ALA A 97 -1.52 -5.84 16.24
CA ALA A 97 -1.95 -4.92 17.28
C ALA A 97 -1.01 -3.70 17.32
N ASP A 98 -1.54 -2.55 17.69
CA ASP A 98 -0.76 -1.34 17.93
C ASP A 98 -0.05 -1.36 19.30
N GLU A 99 0.68 -0.28 19.63
CA GLU A 99 1.44 -0.15 20.89
C GLU A 99 0.57 -0.23 22.15
N ASP A 100 -0.71 0.14 22.03
CA ASP A 100 -1.70 0.06 23.11
C ASP A 100 -2.39 -1.32 23.18
N GLY A 101 -2.05 -2.23 22.27
CA GLY A 101 -2.64 -3.57 22.17
C GLY A 101 -3.99 -3.62 21.47
N ASN A 102 -4.43 -2.53 20.81
CA ASN A 102 -5.64 -2.55 20.01
C ASN A 102 -5.39 -3.30 18.70
N ARG A 103 -6.35 -4.10 18.26
CA ARG A 103 -6.24 -4.84 17.01
C ARG A 103 -6.22 -3.87 15.82
N ILE A 104 -5.22 -4.02 14.96
CA ILE A 104 -5.14 -3.29 13.69
C ILE A 104 -6.22 -3.80 12.75
N SER A 105 -6.95 -2.87 12.12
CA SER A 105 -7.90 -3.18 11.06
C SER A 105 -7.18 -3.84 9.89
N GLU A 106 -7.56 -5.08 9.61
CA GLU A 106 -6.91 -5.91 8.61
C GLU A 106 -7.94 -6.69 7.80
N TRP A 107 -7.70 -6.76 6.50
CA TRP A 107 -8.43 -7.60 5.55
C TRP A 107 -7.46 -8.61 4.94
N CYS A 108 -8.01 -9.71 4.42
CA CYS A 108 -7.22 -10.72 3.73
C CYS A 108 -7.77 -10.92 2.32
N THR A 109 -6.86 -11.10 1.37
CA THR A 109 -7.13 -11.60 0.03
C THR A 109 -6.00 -12.55 -0.37
N ASP A 110 -6.01 -13.05 -1.60
CA ASP A 110 -4.97 -13.95 -2.08
C ASP A 110 -4.30 -13.41 -3.34
N ILE A 111 -3.11 -13.95 -3.64
CA ILE A 111 -2.33 -13.56 -4.81
C ILE A 111 -3.05 -13.88 -6.13
N THR A 112 -3.98 -14.84 -6.15
CA THR A 112 -4.76 -15.16 -7.36
C THR A 112 -5.71 -14.02 -7.67
N ALA A 113 -6.44 -13.49 -6.68
CA ALA A 113 -7.31 -12.33 -6.83
C ALA A 113 -6.55 -11.09 -7.32
N VAL A 114 -5.32 -10.87 -6.83
CA VAL A 114 -4.46 -9.78 -7.31
C VAL A 114 -4.06 -9.97 -8.78
N ARG A 115 -3.67 -11.18 -9.17
CA ARG A 115 -3.31 -11.50 -10.56
C ARG A 115 -4.50 -11.31 -11.50
N GLU A 116 -5.68 -11.75 -11.09
CA GLU A 116 -6.92 -11.56 -11.86
C GLU A 116 -7.23 -10.07 -12.03
N PHE A 117 -7.13 -9.27 -10.97
CA PHE A 117 -7.32 -7.83 -11.03
C PHE A 117 -6.31 -7.16 -11.97
N CYS A 118 -5.03 -7.52 -11.88
CA CYS A 118 -3.98 -6.99 -12.76
C CYS A 118 -4.22 -7.37 -14.23
N ALA A 119 -4.75 -8.57 -14.49
CA ALA A 119 -5.11 -9.01 -15.85
C ALA A 119 -6.28 -8.18 -16.42
N MET A 120 -7.29 -7.86 -15.60
CA MET A 120 -8.42 -7.01 -16.03
C MET A 120 -7.98 -5.59 -16.41
N LEU A 121 -7.05 -4.99 -15.66
CA LEU A 121 -6.54 -3.65 -15.94
C LEU A 121 -5.75 -3.55 -17.27
N ARG A 122 -5.20 -4.65 -17.78
CA ARG A 122 -4.47 -4.69 -19.06
C ARG A 122 -5.39 -4.64 -20.29
N TRP A 123 -6.71 -4.71 -20.10
CA TRP A 123 -7.73 -4.51 -21.15
C TRP A 123 -8.47 -3.17 -21.04
N GLY A 124 -7.94 -2.23 -20.24
CA GLY A 124 -8.42 -0.85 -20.12
C GLY A 124 -7.78 0.11 -21.12
#